data_AF-A0A7S2S686-F1
#
_entry.id   AF-A0A7S2S686-F1
#
_cell.length_a   1.000
_cell.length_b   1.000
_cell.length_c   1.000
_cell.angle_alpha   90.00
_cell.angle_beta   90.00
_cell.angle_gamma   90.00
#
_symmetry.space_group_name_H-M   'P 1'
#
loop_
_entity.id
_entity.type
_entity.pdbx_description
1 polymer ?
#
loop_
_entity_poly.entity_id
_entity_poly.type
_entity_poly.pdbx_seq_one_letter_code
_entity_poly.pdbx_strand_id
1 'polypeptide(L)'
;HCRRNGIAYTSYSTLGGQWEHQQTQDGKRRANPVQTSPVLASIAQTHETSVSDVVLRWALQRGILILPRSANAGHIRENARLGPLFADPPADWLLTEDELRLVDALDGAIDLHSECAEWAQRGECKANPGYMLQSCRAFCDVRAPMLECAESWTDGNKNDVPQEPNLRSRARYRRSDGNGNNNNNNKREL
;
A
#
# COMPACT_ATOMS: atom_id res chain seq x y z
N HIS A 1 -3.45 -11.87 -7.99
CA HIS A 1 -2.51 -12.54 -8.93
C HIS A 1 -1.08 -12.58 -8.40
N CYS A 2 -0.41 -11.43 -8.18
CA CYS A 2 1.02 -11.37 -7.81
C CYS A 2 1.42 -12.25 -6.61
N ARG A 3 0.67 -12.15 -5.49
CA ARG A 3 0.92 -12.94 -4.27
C ARG A 3 0.96 -14.45 -4.52
N ARG A 4 0.02 -14.98 -5.33
CA ARG A 4 -0.04 -16.42 -5.65
C ARG A 4 1.16 -16.91 -6.46
N ASN A 5 1.85 -16.01 -7.15
CA ASN A 5 3.02 -16.33 -7.98
C ASN A 5 4.34 -15.92 -7.30
N GLY A 6 4.33 -15.56 -6.01
CA GLY A 6 5.53 -15.08 -5.32
C GLY A 6 6.11 -13.78 -5.88
N ILE A 7 5.31 -13.00 -6.60
CA ILE A 7 5.72 -11.71 -7.17
C ILE A 7 5.44 -10.60 -6.16
N ALA A 8 6.48 -9.90 -5.76
CA ALA A 8 6.36 -8.72 -4.92
C ALA A 8 5.67 -7.59 -5.70
N TYR A 9 4.63 -7.00 -5.11
CA TYR A 9 3.91 -5.86 -5.68
C TYR A 9 4.32 -4.57 -4.97
N THR A 10 4.73 -3.58 -5.76
CA THR A 10 5.08 -2.24 -5.28
C THR A 10 4.04 -1.22 -5.73
N SER A 11 3.48 -0.46 -4.78
CA SER A 11 2.58 0.65 -5.08
C SER A 11 3.37 1.92 -5.40
N TYR A 12 3.08 2.51 -6.56
CA TYR A 12 3.51 3.85 -6.94
C TYR A 12 2.37 4.84 -6.72
N SER A 13 2.70 6.09 -6.38
CA SER A 13 1.73 7.17 -6.09
C SER A 13 0.73 6.86 -4.98
N THR A 14 1.14 6.08 -3.97
CA THR A 14 0.33 5.70 -2.80
C THR A 14 -0.27 6.91 -2.06
N LEU A 15 0.43 8.05 -2.06
CA LEU A 15 -0.03 9.30 -1.43
C LEU A 15 -0.88 10.21 -2.35
N GLY A 16 -1.27 9.74 -3.54
CA GLY A 16 -2.19 10.46 -4.44
C GLY A 16 -1.59 11.65 -5.21
N GLY A 17 -0.27 11.86 -5.18
CA GLY A 17 0.36 13.05 -5.75
C GLY A 17 0.12 13.31 -7.24
N GLN A 18 -0.30 12.31 -8.04
CA GLN A 18 -0.65 12.54 -9.45
C GLN A 18 -1.91 13.39 -9.64
N TRP A 19 -2.81 13.42 -8.66
CA TRP A 19 -4.04 14.20 -8.73
C TRP A 19 -3.80 15.71 -8.81
N GLU A 20 -2.73 16.19 -8.18
CA GLU A 20 -2.40 17.62 -8.16
C GLU A 20 -1.91 18.16 -9.50
N HIS A 21 -1.59 17.26 -10.45
CA HIS A 21 -1.22 17.60 -11.82
C HIS A 21 -2.42 17.64 -12.77
N GLN A 22 -3.58 17.16 -12.33
CA GLN A 22 -4.81 17.20 -13.11
C GLN A 22 -5.55 18.52 -12.85
N GLN A 23 -5.80 19.28 -13.91
CA GLN A 23 -6.61 20.50 -13.83
C GLN A 23 -8.10 20.13 -13.93
N THR A 24 -8.96 20.88 -13.23
CA THR A 24 -10.39 20.88 -13.48
C THR A 24 -10.67 21.57 -14.83
N GLN A 25 -11.87 21.37 -15.39
CA GLN A 25 -12.29 22.10 -16.60
C GLN A 25 -12.23 23.63 -16.41
N ASP A 26 -12.34 24.09 -15.17
CA ASP A 26 -12.22 25.51 -14.77
C ASP A 26 -10.77 25.99 -14.55
N GLY A 27 -9.77 25.17 -14.87
CA GLY A 27 -8.34 25.50 -14.73
C GLY A 27 -7.81 25.49 -13.29
N LYS A 28 -8.57 24.98 -12.31
CA LYS A 28 -8.11 24.85 -10.91
C LYS A 28 -7.41 23.52 -10.70
N ARG A 29 -6.43 23.47 -9.80
CA ARG A 29 -5.81 22.20 -9.39
C ARG A 29 -6.83 21.38 -8.60
N ARG A 30 -6.97 20.09 -8.93
CA ARG A 30 -7.78 19.17 -8.14
C ARG A 30 -7.13 18.96 -6.77
N ALA A 31 -7.98 18.92 -5.73
CA ALA A 31 -7.52 18.51 -4.40
C ALA A 31 -7.09 17.05 -4.44
N ASN A 32 -6.04 16.71 -3.70
CA ASN A 32 -5.57 15.33 -3.58
C ASN A 32 -6.56 14.53 -2.71
N PRO A 33 -7.33 13.60 -3.29
CA PRO A 33 -8.42 12.95 -2.56
C PRO A 33 -7.92 12.02 -1.46
N VAL A 34 -6.67 11.55 -1.54
CA VAL A 34 -6.04 10.78 -0.46
C VAL A 34 -5.81 11.67 0.75
N GLN A 35 -5.22 12.86 0.54
CA GLN A 35 -4.87 13.78 1.63
C GLN A 35 -6.07 14.52 2.21
N THR A 36 -7.16 14.67 1.44
CA THR A 36 -8.38 15.35 1.88
C THR A 36 -9.51 14.41 2.28
N SER A 37 -9.28 13.09 2.37
CA SER A 37 -10.32 12.13 2.73
C SER A 37 -10.73 12.30 4.21
N PRO A 38 -12.02 12.51 4.52
CA PRO A 38 -12.49 12.62 5.91
C PRO A 38 -12.35 11.29 6.68
N VAL A 39 -12.48 10.15 5.98
CA VAL A 39 -12.26 8.82 6.58
C VAL A 39 -10.82 8.68 7.04
N LEU A 40 -9.85 9.02 6.17
CA LEU A 40 -8.44 8.93 6.53
C LEU A 40 -8.05 9.94 7.61
N ALA A 41 -8.63 11.15 7.58
CA ALA A 41 -8.41 12.16 8.60
C ALA A 41 -8.91 11.71 9.99
N SER A 42 -10.07 11.06 10.06
CA SER A 42 -10.61 10.51 11.31
C SER A 42 -9.74 9.40 11.89
N ILE A 43 -9.21 8.51 11.05
CA ILE A 43 -8.29 7.45 11.46
C ILE A 43 -6.97 8.07 11.94
N ALA A 44 -6.43 9.03 11.18
CA ALA A 44 -5.19 9.73 11.54
C ALA A 44 -5.29 10.42 12.90
N GLN A 45 -6.44 11.05 13.19
CA GLN A 45 -6.71 11.65 14.50
C GLN A 45 -6.74 10.60 15.62
N THR A 46 -7.31 9.42 15.37
CA THR A 46 -7.43 8.35 16.36
C THR A 46 -6.06 7.78 16.78
N HIS A 47 -5.13 7.69 15.82
CA HIS A 47 -3.77 7.18 16.06
C HIS A 47 -2.72 8.28 16.29
N GLU A 48 -3.14 9.53 16.47
CA GLU A 48 -2.26 10.69 16.68
C GLU A 48 -1.17 10.84 15.60
N THR A 49 -1.54 10.57 14.36
CA THR A 49 -0.62 10.49 13.22
C THR A 49 -1.12 11.33 12.03
N SER A 50 -0.41 11.30 10.91
CA SER A 50 -0.83 11.98 9.68
C SER A 50 -1.62 11.07 8.75
N VAL A 51 -2.39 11.68 7.84
CA VAL A 51 -3.09 10.94 6.77
C VAL A 51 -2.11 10.13 5.92
N SER A 52 -0.90 10.66 5.71
CA SER A 52 0.14 9.96 4.95
C SER A 52 0.57 8.67 5.67
N ASP A 53 0.81 8.74 6.97
CA ASP A 53 1.17 7.58 7.78
C ASP A 53 0.07 6.50 7.79
N VAL A 54 -1.20 6.88 7.91
CA VAL A 54 -2.35 5.95 7.80
C VAL A 54 -2.32 5.17 6.49
N VAL A 55 -2.15 5.88 5.36
CA VAL A 55 -2.20 5.26 4.03
C VAL A 55 -0.98 4.36 3.79
N LEU A 56 0.21 4.79 4.23
CA LEU A 56 1.42 3.98 4.14
C LEU A 56 1.33 2.75 5.04
N ARG A 57 0.81 2.88 6.27
CA ARG A 57 0.55 1.77 7.18
C ARG A 57 -0.43 0.77 6.59
N TRP A 58 -1.55 1.24 6.04
CA TRP A 58 -2.54 0.40 5.36
C TRP A 58 -1.89 -0.44 4.26
N ALA A 59 -1.10 0.19 3.39
CA ALA A 59 -0.43 -0.51 2.30
C ALA A 59 0.52 -1.60 2.83
N LEU A 60 1.34 -1.28 3.84
CA LEU A 60 2.23 -2.23 4.48
C LEU A 60 1.46 -3.41 5.11
N GLN A 61 0.38 -3.15 5.85
CA GLN A 61 -0.44 -4.21 6.48
C GLN A 61 -1.15 -5.10 5.45
N ARG A 62 -1.47 -4.57 4.27
CA ARG A 62 -1.97 -5.35 3.13
C ARG A 62 -0.85 -6.10 2.38
N GLY A 63 0.40 -5.99 2.81
CA GLY A 63 1.57 -6.65 2.21
C GLY A 63 1.99 -6.02 0.88
N ILE A 64 1.73 -4.72 0.72
CA ILE A 64 2.11 -3.93 -0.45
C ILE A 64 3.40 -3.18 -0.12
N LEU A 65 4.41 -3.33 -0.97
CA LEU A 65 5.65 -2.56 -0.82
C LEU A 65 5.42 -1.12 -1.29
N ILE A 66 5.90 -0.15 -0.52
CA ILE A 66 5.70 1.28 -0.78
C ILE A 66 7.04 2.00 -0.95
N LEU A 67 7.05 3.03 -1.79
CA LEU A 67 8.20 3.90 -2.04
C LEU A 67 7.80 5.37 -1.83
N PRO A 68 7.59 5.82 -0.58
CA PRO A 68 7.09 7.16 -0.30
C PRO A 68 8.18 8.21 -0.56
N ARG A 69 8.23 8.74 -1.79
CA ARG A 69 9.15 9.80 -2.20
C ARG A 69 8.81 11.11 -1.49
N SER A 70 9.82 11.80 -0.97
CA SER A 70 9.74 13.21 -0.58
C SER A 70 11.09 13.90 -0.78
N ALA A 71 11.07 15.22 -1.01
CA ALA A 71 12.26 16.08 -0.94
C ALA A 71 12.29 16.90 0.37
N ASN A 72 11.23 16.84 1.18
CA ASN A 72 11.13 17.53 2.45
C ASN A 72 11.70 16.65 3.58
N ALA A 73 12.71 17.14 4.30
CA ALA A 73 13.38 16.40 5.36
C ALA A 73 12.46 16.01 6.54
N GLY A 74 11.42 16.81 6.83
CA GLY A 74 10.39 16.49 7.81
C GLY A 74 9.63 15.23 7.42
N HIS A 75 9.06 15.21 6.22
CA HIS A 75 8.31 14.06 5.70
C HIS A 75 9.20 12.81 5.54
N ILE A 76 10.47 12.97 5.14
CA ILE A 76 11.39 11.82 5.04
C ILE A 76 11.57 11.17 6.42
N ARG A 77 11.75 11.98 7.46
CA ARG A 77 11.88 11.47 8.84
C ARG A 77 10.58 10.82 9.32
N GLU A 78 9.44 11.39 8.99
CA GLU A 78 8.11 10.84 9.31
C GLU A 78 7.90 9.49 8.64
N ASN A 79 8.05 9.39 7.32
CA ASN A 79 7.91 8.15 6.55
C ASN A 79 8.83 7.02 7.08
N ALA A 80 10.02 7.37 7.58
CA ALA A 80 10.97 6.41 8.13
C ALA A 80 10.55 5.86 9.51
N ARG A 81 9.64 6.53 10.23
CA ARG A 81 9.17 6.14 11.57
C ARG A 81 8.06 5.09 11.56
N LEU A 82 7.47 4.78 10.41
CA LEU A 82 6.44 3.73 10.30
C LEU A 82 6.90 2.37 10.89
N GLY A 83 8.21 2.11 10.92
CA GLY A 83 8.78 0.94 11.58
C GLY A 83 8.37 -0.39 10.94
N PRO A 84 9.04 -1.49 11.29
CA PRO A 84 8.74 -2.80 10.71
C PRO A 84 7.50 -3.43 11.37
N LEU A 85 6.60 -4.01 10.58
CA LEU A 85 5.40 -4.69 11.10
C LEU A 85 5.71 -5.90 11.99
N PHE A 86 6.84 -6.56 11.76
CA PHE A 86 7.21 -7.84 12.39
C PHE A 86 8.54 -7.79 13.14
N ALA A 87 9.04 -6.59 13.48
CA ALA A 87 10.23 -6.47 14.33
C ALA A 87 9.90 -6.63 15.82
N ASP A 88 10.94 -6.77 16.63
CA ASP A 88 10.85 -6.77 18.09
C ASP A 88 11.69 -5.59 18.65
N PRO A 89 11.07 -4.54 19.21
CA PRO A 89 9.62 -4.36 19.33
C PRO A 89 8.94 -4.06 17.98
N PRO A 90 7.64 -4.37 17.84
CA PRO A 90 6.88 -4.08 16.62
C PRO A 90 6.62 -2.58 16.50
N ALA A 91 6.00 -2.18 15.39
CA ALA A 91 5.52 -0.81 15.21
C ALA A 91 4.65 -0.34 16.39
N ASP A 92 4.83 0.92 16.78
CA ASP A 92 4.15 1.52 17.94
C ASP A 92 2.61 1.54 17.81
N TRP A 93 2.10 1.49 16.58
CA TRP A 93 0.67 1.47 16.28
C TRP A 93 0.39 0.74 14.97
N LEU A 94 -0.81 0.17 14.87
CA LEU A 94 -1.33 -0.55 13.70
C LEU A 94 -2.79 -0.17 13.48
N LEU A 95 -3.24 -0.23 12.22
CA LEU A 95 -4.66 -0.17 11.89
C LEU A 95 -5.34 -1.48 12.28
N THR A 96 -6.53 -1.36 12.84
CA THR A 96 -7.44 -2.48 13.10
C THR A 96 -8.03 -3.02 11.80
N GLU A 97 -8.59 -4.24 11.82
CA GLU A 97 -9.25 -4.81 10.63
C GLU A 97 -10.50 -4.02 10.20
N ASP A 98 -11.18 -3.34 11.12
CA ASP A 98 -12.28 -2.43 10.76
C ASP A 98 -11.75 -1.20 10.02
N GLU A 99 -10.67 -0.58 10.50
CA GLU A 99 -10.03 0.56 9.83
C GLU A 99 -9.45 0.18 8.47
N LEU A 100 -8.80 -0.98 8.37
CA LEU A 100 -8.31 -1.50 7.10
C LEU A 100 -9.46 -1.69 6.09
N ARG A 101 -10.62 -2.20 6.54
CA ARG A 101 -11.82 -2.30 5.70
C ARG A 101 -12.40 -0.95 5.32
N LEU A 102 -12.37 0.05 6.20
CA LEU A 102 -12.77 1.41 5.88
C LEU A 102 -11.89 2.01 4.78
N VAL A 103 -10.58 1.80 4.84
CA VAL A 103 -9.65 2.28 3.80
C VAL A 103 -9.86 1.52 2.49
N ASP A 104 -10.06 0.20 2.52
CA ASP A 104 -10.36 -0.58 1.32
C ASP A 104 -11.66 -0.12 0.63
N ALA A 105 -12.67 0.28 1.41
CA ALA A 105 -13.94 0.78 0.90
C ALA A 105 -13.83 2.13 0.17
N LEU A 106 -12.67 2.81 0.24
CA LEU A 106 -12.41 4.03 -0.52
C LEU A 106 -12.05 3.76 -1.99
N ASP A 107 -11.74 2.52 -2.38
CA ASP A 107 -11.46 2.21 -3.79
C ASP A 107 -12.70 2.40 -4.66
N GLY A 108 -12.50 3.11 -5.78
CA GLY A 108 -13.57 3.44 -6.70
C GLY A 108 -14.62 4.41 -6.15
N ALA A 109 -14.41 4.97 -4.96
CA ALA A 109 -15.35 5.92 -4.34
C ALA A 109 -15.16 7.37 -4.83
N ILE A 110 -14.11 7.65 -5.60
CA ILE A 110 -13.82 8.98 -6.12
C ILE A 110 -14.19 9.05 -7.59
N ASP A 111 -15.08 9.98 -7.92
CA ASP A 111 -15.45 10.29 -9.29
C ASP A 111 -14.63 11.47 -9.84
N LEU A 112 -14.29 11.41 -11.12
CA LEU A 112 -13.51 12.41 -11.83
C LEU A 112 -14.37 13.56 -12.38
N HIS A 113 -15.70 13.42 -12.42
CA HIS A 113 -16.60 14.42 -12.99
C HIS A 113 -17.83 14.64 -12.11
N SER A 114 -18.26 15.90 -12.02
CA SER A 114 -19.53 16.28 -11.37
C SER A 114 -20.75 15.65 -12.04
N GLU A 115 -20.63 15.34 -13.33
CA GLU A 115 -21.69 14.85 -14.20
C GLU A 115 -21.86 13.33 -14.14
N CYS A 116 -21.02 12.62 -13.37
CA CYS A 116 -21.08 11.16 -13.26
C CYS A 116 -22.47 10.65 -12.85
N ALA A 117 -23.17 11.37 -11.97
CA ALA A 117 -24.56 11.07 -11.60
C ALA A 117 -25.52 11.14 -12.80
N GLU A 118 -25.41 12.19 -13.61
CA GLU A 118 -26.26 12.42 -14.76
C GLU A 118 -25.94 11.44 -15.90
N TRP A 119 -24.67 11.19 -16.17
CA TRP A 119 -24.21 10.20 -17.15
C TRP A 119 -24.68 8.79 -16.80
N ALA A 120 -24.58 8.40 -15.53
CA ALA A 120 -25.12 7.12 -15.08
C ALA A 120 -26.64 7.03 -15.28
N GLN A 121 -27.40 8.09 -14.96
CA GLN A 121 -28.85 8.16 -15.21
C GLN A 121 -29.19 8.06 -16.69
N ARG A 122 -28.35 8.59 -17.59
CA ARG A 122 -28.50 8.47 -19.05
C ARG A 122 -28.10 7.10 -19.60
N GLY A 123 -27.65 6.17 -18.76
CA GLY A 123 -27.30 4.81 -19.16
C GLY A 123 -25.87 4.64 -19.64
N GLU A 124 -24.98 5.61 -19.39
CA GLU A 124 -23.56 5.54 -19.80
C GLU A 124 -22.83 4.36 -19.15
N CYS A 125 -23.24 3.89 -17.98
CA CYS A 125 -22.66 2.69 -17.38
C CYS A 125 -22.82 1.43 -18.27
N LYS A 126 -23.85 1.40 -19.14
CA LYS A 126 -24.06 0.32 -20.11
C LYS A 126 -23.53 0.67 -21.49
N ALA A 127 -23.71 1.92 -21.93
CA ALA A 127 -23.30 2.37 -23.26
C ALA A 127 -21.77 2.58 -23.37
N ASN A 128 -21.14 3.03 -22.29
CA ASN A 128 -19.71 3.33 -22.21
C ASN A 128 -19.09 2.84 -20.88
N PRO A 129 -19.14 1.51 -20.61
CA PRO A 129 -18.71 0.95 -19.33
C PRO A 129 -17.23 1.21 -19.05
N GLY A 130 -16.37 1.20 -20.08
CA GLY A 130 -14.92 1.41 -19.90
C GLY A 130 -14.59 2.79 -19.33
N TYR A 131 -15.21 3.84 -19.88
CA TYR A 131 -15.01 5.20 -19.39
C TYR A 131 -15.64 5.38 -17.99
N MET A 132 -16.87 4.92 -17.82
CA MET A 132 -17.59 5.11 -16.57
C MET A 132 -16.94 4.37 -15.41
N LEU A 133 -16.36 3.18 -15.63
CA LEU A 133 -15.61 2.46 -14.59
C LEU A 133 -14.30 3.13 -14.18
N GLN A 134 -13.71 3.94 -15.04
CA GLN A 134 -12.47 4.67 -14.74
C GLN A 134 -12.77 6.03 -14.09
N SER A 135 -13.82 6.70 -14.56
CA SER A 135 -14.10 8.09 -14.23
C SER A 135 -15.26 8.29 -13.27
N CYS A 136 -16.18 7.35 -13.18
CA CYS A 136 -17.49 7.51 -12.54
C CYS A 136 -17.93 6.23 -11.81
N ARG A 137 -16.96 5.47 -11.28
CA ARG A 137 -17.18 4.12 -10.79
C ARG A 137 -18.22 4.05 -9.69
N ALA A 138 -18.31 5.08 -8.85
CA ALA A 138 -19.25 5.11 -7.72
C ALA A 138 -20.72 5.15 -8.17
N PHE A 139 -21.00 5.65 -9.38
CA PHE A 139 -22.36 5.76 -9.93
C PHE A 139 -22.76 4.58 -10.82
N CYS A 140 -21.80 3.75 -11.22
CA CYS A 140 -22.13 2.49 -11.89
C CYS A 140 -22.33 1.41 -10.83
N ASP A 141 -23.36 0.58 -11.01
CA ASP A 141 -23.69 -0.54 -10.13
C ASP A 141 -22.70 -1.69 -10.34
N VAL A 142 -21.42 -1.40 -10.09
CA VAL A 142 -20.32 -2.33 -10.09
C VAL A 142 -19.82 -2.46 -8.67
N ARG A 143 -20.69 -2.98 -7.80
CA ARG A 143 -20.24 -3.60 -6.55
C ARG A 143 -19.43 -4.85 -6.86
N ALA A 144 -18.22 -4.66 -7.39
CA ALA A 144 -17.14 -5.60 -7.21
C ALA A 144 -16.46 -5.19 -5.89
N PRO A 145 -16.65 -5.93 -4.79
CA PRO A 145 -15.84 -5.71 -3.60
C PRO A 145 -14.37 -5.88 -4.00
N MET A 146 -13.49 -4.98 -3.52
CA MET A 146 -12.03 -5.17 -3.54
C MET A 146 -11.58 -6.35 -2.63
N LEU A 147 -12.34 -7.44 -2.60
CA LEU A 147 -12.14 -8.60 -1.76
C LEU A 147 -12.37 -9.94 -2.48
N GLU A 148 -12.55 -9.98 -3.80
CA GLU A 148 -12.45 -11.24 -4.55
C GLU A 148 -11.01 -11.54 -4.99
N CYS A 149 -10.14 -11.68 -3.99
CA CYS A 149 -9.10 -12.71 -4.03
C CYS A 149 -9.31 -13.77 -2.94
N ALA A 150 -10.46 -13.76 -2.25
CA ALA A 150 -10.88 -14.79 -1.31
C ALA A 150 -12.09 -15.56 -1.89
N GLU A 151 -11.93 -16.88 -2.01
CA GLU A 151 -13.00 -17.90 -1.99
C GLU A 151 -13.87 -18.18 -3.23
N SER A 152 -13.28 -18.42 -4.40
CA SER A 152 -13.98 -19.22 -5.44
C SER A 152 -13.07 -19.99 -6.39
N TRP A 153 -12.25 -20.88 -5.84
CA TRP A 153 -11.83 -22.11 -6.53
C TRP A 153 -11.97 -23.26 -5.54
N THR A 154 -13.12 -23.93 -5.56
CA THR A 154 -13.27 -25.24 -4.94
C THR A 154 -12.65 -26.27 -5.89
N ASP A 155 -11.35 -26.49 -5.77
CA ASP A 155 -10.75 -27.75 -6.20
C ASP A 155 -10.41 -28.58 -4.95
N GLY A 156 -10.74 -29.86 -5.05
CA GLY A 156 -10.94 -30.74 -3.91
C GLY A 156 -9.71 -31.07 -3.08
N ASN A 157 -10.01 -31.80 -2.01
CA ASN A 157 -9.14 -32.45 -1.04
C ASN A 157 -8.68 -31.58 0.14
N LYS A 158 -9.31 -31.80 1.30
CA LYS A 158 -8.99 -31.17 2.60
C LYS A 158 -7.69 -31.69 3.24
N ASN A 159 -6.77 -32.27 2.46
CA ASN A 159 -5.56 -32.91 2.97
C ASN A 159 -4.24 -32.33 2.44
N ASP A 160 -4.27 -31.28 1.63
CA ASP A 160 -3.07 -30.65 1.08
C ASP A 160 -2.71 -29.35 1.83
N VAL A 161 -2.56 -29.43 3.15
CA VAL A 161 -1.79 -28.44 3.91
C VAL A 161 -0.32 -28.76 3.68
N PRO A 162 0.48 -27.90 3.01
CA PRO A 162 1.92 -28.05 3.03
C PRO A 162 2.35 -27.84 4.49
N GLN A 163 2.71 -28.93 5.18
CA GLN A 163 3.33 -28.87 6.49
C GLN A 163 4.56 -27.95 6.37
N GLU A 164 4.60 -26.88 7.16
CA GLU A 164 5.72 -25.96 7.16
C GLU A 164 7.04 -26.72 7.38
N PRO A 165 8.07 -26.49 6.56
CA PRO A 165 9.38 -27.03 6.86
C PRO A 165 9.95 -26.30 8.08
N ASN A 166 9.86 -26.98 9.22
CA ASN A 166 10.59 -26.78 10.48
C ASN A 166 11.75 -25.77 10.35
N LEU A 167 11.53 -24.52 10.80
CA LEU A 167 12.53 -23.46 10.86
C LEU A 167 13.55 -23.71 11.99
N ARG A 168 14.26 -24.83 11.91
CA ARG A 168 15.45 -25.16 12.72
C ARG A 168 16.45 -25.95 11.88
N SER A 169 16.91 -25.40 10.77
CA SER A 169 18.26 -25.69 10.27
C SER A 169 18.62 -24.82 9.06
N ARG A 170 19.87 -24.32 9.06
CA ARG A 170 20.63 -23.64 7.98
C ARG A 170 20.45 -22.12 7.91
N ALA A 171 21.50 -21.32 7.78
CA ALA A 171 22.94 -21.58 7.84
C ALA A 171 23.67 -20.24 8.10
N ARG A 172 24.75 -20.32 8.88
CA ARG A 172 25.73 -19.27 9.11
C ARG A 172 26.24 -18.70 7.78
N TYR A 173 26.01 -17.42 7.52
CA TYR A 173 26.78 -16.69 6.52
C TYR A 173 28.16 -16.37 7.12
N ARG A 174 29.15 -17.24 6.85
CA ARG A 174 30.56 -16.90 7.06
C ARG A 174 30.95 -15.87 6.02
N ARG A 175 31.40 -14.69 6.45
CA ARG A 175 32.26 -13.84 5.62
C ARG A 175 33.57 -14.59 5.40
N SER A 176 33.87 -14.92 4.16
CA SER A 176 35.18 -15.38 3.71
C SER A 176 36.10 -14.17 3.62
N ASP A 177 36.90 -13.94 4.66
CA ASP A 177 38.06 -13.06 4.58
C ASP A 177 39.11 -13.73 3.68
N GLY A 178 39.42 -13.07 2.57
CA GLY A 178 40.52 -13.44 1.67
C GLY A 178 41.85 -13.13 2.35
N ASN A 179 42.61 -14.18 2.62
CA ASN A 179 44.00 -14.14 3.05
C ASN A 179 44.91 -13.65 1.90
N GLY A 180 45.51 -12.48 2.07
CA GLY A 180 46.62 -11.96 1.27
C GLY A 180 47.79 -11.65 2.21
N ASN A 181 48.72 -12.59 2.30
CA ASN A 181 49.92 -12.56 3.14
C ASN A 181 50.93 -11.50 2.63
N ASN A 182 51.50 -10.68 3.52
CA ASN A 182 52.96 -10.48 3.62
C ASN A 182 53.38 -9.47 4.71
N ASN A 183 54.05 -10.04 5.73
CA ASN A 183 55.24 -9.56 6.44
C ASN A 183 55.60 -8.05 6.40
N ASN A 184 55.68 -7.42 7.57
CA ASN A 184 56.98 -7.13 8.20
C ASN A 184 56.86 -6.47 9.59
N ASN A 185 57.71 -6.98 10.49
CA ASN A 185 58.16 -6.47 11.79
C ASN A 185 58.12 -4.94 11.98
N ASN A 186 57.63 -4.44 13.14
CA ASN A 186 58.45 -4.07 14.32
C ASN A 186 57.75 -3.07 15.26
N LYS A 187 57.98 -3.28 16.58
CA LYS A 187 57.94 -2.33 17.73
C LYS A 187 56.56 -1.81 18.21
N ARG A 188 56.08 -2.23 19.39
CA ARG A 188 56.41 -1.80 20.79
C ARG A 188 55.80 -0.44 21.19
N GLU A 189 54.95 -0.53 22.21
CA GLU A 189 54.82 0.39 23.36
C GLU A 189 54.42 1.85 23.09
N LEU A 190 53.15 2.19 23.37
CA LEU A 190 52.68 2.97 24.56
C LEU A 190 51.19 3.31 24.42
#